data_AF-A0A379EVX9-F1
#
_entry.id   AF-A0A379EVX9-F1
#
_cell.length_a   1.000
_cell.length_b   1.000
_cell.length_c   1.000
_cell.angle_alpha   90.00
_cell.angle_beta   90.00
_cell.angle_gamma   90.00
#
_symmetry.space_group_name_H-M   'P 1'
#
loop_
_entity.id
_entity.type
_entity.pdbx_description
1 polymer ?
#
loop_
_entity_poly.entity_id
_entity_poly.type
_entity_poly.pdbx_seq_one_letter_code
_entity_poly.pdbx_strand_id
1 'polypeptide(L)'
;MLRIELREDSPGYAKFSARKWKGSSAVEIAVQRNQDRYYFAGDNQWTPEPIWHKTSELTVEGDALQGRVGPWLIDGLMSQIGNVRFLLQVRDGTIEDGGTLSLIGNILASSAGGDSSRETEVREVTQPVIDEELPPLVEPVDIAVNPEVETPTVESPIIEEPVVISPTVEPQVKKKSKVGLIIGLLLLLLIAGAAAYFLLGNKSSTATSTPIVSECSVASSTDELAFIQSCLKTKPNSQRVLEIIAEAKAANKCSIAQRLYAHQAQGGNVEIAVAYAKEYQVGSPCFTADKENAIYWYETALSIDPNNEVAKKGLAELKK
;
A
#
# COMPACT_ATOMS: atom_id res chain seq x y z
N MET A 1 21.58 -10.25 11.65
CA MET A 1 20.22 -9.76 11.36
C MET A 1 19.40 -10.90 10.82
N LEU A 2 18.42 -11.28 11.63
CA LEU A 2 17.53 -12.39 11.39
C LEU A 2 16.50 -12.01 10.32
N ARG A 3 16.04 -13.01 9.56
CA ARG A 3 14.85 -12.86 8.72
C ARG A 3 13.69 -13.49 9.47
N ILE A 4 12.82 -12.65 10.03
CA ILE A 4 11.76 -13.04 10.95
C ILE A 4 10.41 -12.96 10.24
N GLU A 5 9.71 -14.08 10.22
CA GLU A 5 8.43 -14.25 9.55
C GLU A 5 7.40 -14.85 10.52
N LEU A 6 6.21 -14.28 10.54
CA LEU A 6 5.00 -14.95 11.04
C LEU A 6 4.17 -15.36 9.83
N ARG A 7 3.72 -16.61 9.80
CA ARG A 7 2.82 -17.14 8.78
C ARG A 7 1.47 -17.51 9.39
N GLU A 8 0.43 -17.34 8.59
CA GLU A 8 -0.93 -17.79 8.88
C GLU A 8 -0.96 -19.24 9.39
N ASP A 9 -1.74 -19.47 10.45
CA ASP A 9 -1.97 -20.78 11.07
C ASP A 9 -3.44 -20.95 11.47
N SER A 10 -3.90 -20.26 12.51
CA SER A 10 -5.30 -20.20 12.94
C SER A 10 -5.58 -18.87 13.66
N PRO A 11 -6.84 -18.43 13.84
CA PRO A 11 -7.13 -17.21 14.59
C PRO A 11 -6.46 -17.19 15.97
N GLY A 12 -5.70 -16.13 16.25
CA GLY A 12 -4.90 -15.95 17.46
C GLY A 12 -3.52 -16.62 17.44
N TYR A 13 -3.16 -17.36 16.39
CA TYR A 13 -1.92 -18.11 16.31
C TYR A 13 -1.21 -17.90 14.98
N ALA A 14 0.12 -17.97 15.01
CA ALA A 14 0.94 -17.94 13.80
C ALA A 14 2.13 -18.88 13.91
N LYS A 15 2.59 -19.36 12.76
CA LYS A 15 3.87 -20.07 12.64
C LYS A 15 5.00 -19.06 12.63
N PHE A 16 5.89 -19.16 13.62
CA PHE A 16 7.07 -18.33 13.75
C PHE A 16 8.26 -18.97 13.04
N SER A 17 9.05 -18.15 12.34
CA SER A 17 10.33 -18.55 11.76
C SER A 17 11.33 -17.39 11.82
N ALA A 18 12.47 -17.60 12.46
CA ALA A 18 13.62 -16.70 12.44
C ALA A 18 14.83 -17.41 11.84
N ARG A 19 15.13 -17.11 10.57
CA ARG A 19 16.26 -17.70 9.83
C ARG A 19 17.58 -17.01 10.18
N LYS A 20 18.68 -17.75 10.02
CA LYS A 20 20.06 -17.39 10.41
C LYS A 20 20.25 -17.31 11.93
N TRP A 21 19.39 -17.96 12.70
CA TRP A 21 19.53 -18.07 14.14
C TRP A 21 20.64 -19.05 14.49
N LYS A 22 21.51 -18.65 15.42
CA LYS A 22 22.68 -19.45 15.85
C LYS A 22 22.66 -19.80 17.33
N GLY A 23 21.62 -19.39 18.06
CA GLY A 23 21.46 -19.65 19.48
C GLY A 23 20.62 -20.91 19.76
N SER A 24 20.23 -21.07 21.01
CA SER A 24 19.41 -22.19 21.48
C SER A 24 17.92 -22.03 21.13
N SER A 25 17.11 -23.04 21.46
CA SER A 25 15.65 -23.01 21.32
C SER A 25 14.95 -22.32 22.50
N ALA A 26 15.61 -22.24 23.65
CA ALA A 26 15.08 -21.58 24.84
C ALA A 26 15.40 -20.07 24.74
N VAL A 27 14.48 -19.34 24.12
CA VAL A 27 14.67 -17.92 23.83
C VAL A 27 13.64 -17.03 24.52
N GLU A 28 14.02 -15.77 24.62
CA GLU A 28 13.14 -14.66 24.94
C GLU A 28 13.04 -13.76 23.70
N ILE A 29 11.83 -13.24 23.46
CA ILE A 29 11.56 -12.33 22.36
C ILE A 29 11.09 -10.98 22.87
N ALA A 30 11.58 -9.91 22.26
CA ALA A 30 11.10 -8.56 22.46
C ALA A 30 10.58 -8.02 21.13
N VAL A 31 9.44 -7.33 21.17
CA VAL A 31 8.87 -6.70 19.98
C VAL A 31 8.82 -5.21 20.18
N GLN A 32 9.29 -4.46 19.19
CA GLN A 32 9.37 -3.02 19.21
C GLN A 32 8.63 -2.43 18.00
N ARG A 33 7.91 -1.33 18.20
CA ARG A 33 7.34 -0.55 17.10
C ARG A 33 8.39 0.36 16.51
N ASN A 34 8.48 0.39 15.19
CA ASN A 34 9.48 1.18 14.51
C ASN A 34 9.20 2.70 14.55
N GLN A 35 7.96 3.11 14.85
CA GLN A 35 7.54 4.52 14.83
C GLN A 35 8.04 5.33 16.05
N ASP A 36 7.97 4.74 17.23
CA ASP A 36 8.20 5.41 18.52
C ASP A 36 9.17 4.64 19.41
N ARG A 37 9.61 3.45 18.98
CA ARG A 37 10.53 2.56 19.69
C ARG A 37 9.98 1.99 21.00
N TYR A 38 8.66 1.99 21.18
CA TYR A 38 8.03 1.34 22.33
C TYR A 38 8.02 -0.17 22.14
N TYR A 39 8.15 -0.89 23.25
CA TYR A 39 8.18 -2.34 23.33
C TYR A 39 6.85 -2.90 23.79
N PHE A 40 6.50 -4.06 23.25
CA PHE A 40 5.27 -4.76 23.59
C PHE A 40 5.36 -5.33 25.00
N ALA A 41 4.42 -4.94 25.86
CA ALA A 41 4.38 -5.36 27.26
C ALA A 41 3.44 -6.56 27.50
N GLY A 42 2.66 -6.98 26.50
CA GLY A 42 1.52 -7.89 26.70
C GLY A 42 0.20 -7.11 26.80
N ASP A 43 -0.92 -7.81 26.65
CA ASP A 43 -2.28 -7.26 26.84
C ASP A 43 -2.55 -5.93 26.11
N ASN A 44 -1.99 -5.80 24.90
CA ASN A 44 -2.10 -4.60 24.06
C ASN A 44 -1.42 -3.34 24.64
N GLN A 45 -0.58 -3.48 25.66
CA GLN A 45 0.18 -2.41 26.28
C GLN A 45 1.58 -2.26 25.66
N TRP A 46 2.08 -1.03 25.65
CA TRP A 46 3.36 -0.66 25.05
C TRP A 46 4.13 0.28 25.98
N THR A 47 5.41 0.00 26.22
CA THR A 47 6.26 0.73 27.17
C THR A 47 7.53 1.23 26.51
N PRO A 48 8.15 2.31 27.01
CA PRO A 48 9.43 2.79 26.48
C PRO A 48 10.60 1.85 26.83
N GLU A 49 10.47 1.02 27.86
CA GLU A 49 11.51 0.08 28.29
C GLU A 49 11.38 -1.27 27.56
N PRO A 50 12.50 -1.93 27.21
CA PRO A 50 12.50 -3.26 26.61
C PRO A 50 11.88 -4.31 27.52
N ILE A 51 10.83 -4.98 27.05
CA ILE A 51 10.19 -6.10 27.73
C ILE A 51 10.42 -7.38 26.94
N TRP A 52 10.94 -8.39 27.62
CA TRP A 52 11.30 -9.69 27.06
C TRP A 52 10.31 -10.76 27.49
N HIS A 53 9.75 -11.47 26.52
CA HIS A 53 8.76 -12.51 26.70
C HIS A 53 9.37 -13.88 26.45
N LYS A 54 9.24 -14.80 27.41
CA LYS A 54 9.71 -16.18 27.24
C LYS A 54 8.81 -16.94 26.28
N THR A 55 9.41 -17.70 25.37
CA THR A 55 8.68 -18.57 24.43
C THR A 55 8.93 -20.03 24.76
N SER A 56 7.87 -20.83 24.83
CA SER A 56 7.93 -22.25 25.22
C SER A 56 7.77 -23.24 24.06
N GLU A 57 7.35 -22.78 22.88
CA GLU A 57 7.00 -23.65 21.74
C GLU A 57 7.89 -23.42 20.52
N LEU A 58 9.17 -23.09 20.74
CA LEU A 58 10.15 -22.90 19.67
C LEU A 58 11.21 -24.01 19.68
N THR A 59 11.61 -24.44 18.49
CA THR A 59 12.66 -25.43 18.23
C THR A 59 13.63 -24.88 17.20
N VAL A 60 14.89 -25.32 17.25
CA VAL A 60 15.88 -24.98 16.22
C VAL A 60 15.92 -26.11 15.22
N GLU A 61 15.59 -25.81 13.97
CA GLU A 61 15.67 -26.74 12.84
C GLU A 61 16.59 -26.13 11.77
N GLY A 62 17.76 -26.76 11.56
CA GLY A 62 18.80 -26.21 10.70
C GLY A 62 19.35 -24.89 11.24
N ASP A 63 19.27 -23.83 10.44
CA ASP A 63 19.68 -22.46 10.79
C ASP A 63 18.50 -21.56 11.17
N ALA A 64 17.34 -22.15 11.46
CA ALA A 64 16.11 -21.41 11.75
C ALA A 64 15.51 -21.80 13.10
N LEU A 65 15.19 -20.78 13.90
CA LEU A 65 14.32 -20.95 15.06
C LEU A 65 12.87 -20.93 14.56
N GLN A 66 12.13 -22.00 14.82
CA GLN A 66 10.78 -22.20 14.29
C GLN A 66 9.83 -22.65 15.39
N GLY A 67 8.54 -22.42 15.21
CA GLY A 67 7.54 -22.91 16.13
C GLY A 67 6.23 -22.16 16.02
N ARG A 68 5.46 -22.15 17.11
CA ARG A 68 4.16 -21.50 17.18
C ARG A 68 4.18 -20.38 18.19
N VAL A 69 3.56 -19.25 17.82
CA VAL A 69 3.27 -18.14 18.73
C VAL A 69 1.76 -17.98 18.84
N GLY A 70 1.30 -17.60 20.03
CA GLY A 70 -0.12 -17.59 20.37
C GLY A 70 -0.71 -16.19 20.59
N PRO A 71 -1.95 -16.15 21.13
CA PRO A 71 -2.76 -14.94 21.24
C PRO A 71 -2.06 -13.78 21.94
N TRP A 72 -1.29 -14.10 22.98
CA TRP A 72 -0.54 -13.13 23.78
C TRP A 72 0.32 -12.19 22.93
N LEU A 73 0.85 -12.67 21.81
CA LEU A 73 1.60 -11.87 20.86
C LEU A 73 0.72 -11.44 19.68
N ILE A 74 0.03 -12.39 19.06
CA ILE A 74 -0.68 -12.15 17.79
C ILE A 74 -1.74 -11.07 17.94
N ASP A 75 -2.52 -11.08 19.02
CA ASP A 75 -3.59 -10.11 19.21
C ASP A 75 -3.05 -8.69 19.39
N GLY A 76 -1.93 -8.56 20.11
CA GLY A 76 -1.22 -7.30 20.30
C GLY A 76 -0.61 -6.74 19.01
N LEU A 77 -0.13 -7.60 18.11
CA LEU A 77 0.40 -7.18 16.82
C LEU A 77 -0.73 -6.78 15.86
N MET A 78 -1.80 -7.58 15.80
CA MET A 78 -2.91 -7.36 14.88
C MET A 78 -3.70 -6.08 15.21
N SER A 79 -3.72 -5.65 16.47
CA SER A 79 -4.37 -4.38 16.85
C SER A 79 -3.67 -3.14 16.28
N GLN A 80 -2.40 -3.23 15.84
CA GLN A 80 -1.61 -2.08 15.39
C GLN A 80 -1.01 -2.22 13.98
N ILE A 81 -1.15 -3.39 13.35
CA ILE A 81 -0.56 -3.74 12.05
C ILE A 81 -0.82 -2.71 10.92
N GLY A 82 -1.94 -1.98 10.95
CA GLY A 82 -2.28 -0.99 9.93
C GLY A 82 -1.44 0.29 9.94
N ASN A 83 -0.81 0.61 11.08
CA ASN A 83 -0.16 1.91 11.29
C ASN A 83 1.35 1.78 11.55
N VAL A 84 1.83 0.60 11.93
CA VAL A 84 3.19 0.42 12.45
C VAL A 84 3.89 -0.77 11.82
N ARG A 85 5.21 -0.69 11.72
CA ARG A 85 6.08 -1.84 11.46
C ARG A 85 6.72 -2.30 12.76
N PHE A 86 7.00 -3.59 12.87
CA PHE A 86 7.60 -4.17 14.06
C PHE A 86 9.03 -4.65 13.79
N LEU A 87 9.90 -4.42 14.75
CA LEU A 87 11.18 -5.10 14.90
C LEU A 87 11.01 -6.18 15.96
N LEU A 88 11.53 -7.37 15.70
CA LEU A 88 11.55 -8.45 16.67
C LEU A 88 13.01 -8.79 16.99
N GLN A 89 13.31 -8.86 18.28
CA GLN A 89 14.59 -9.28 18.82
C GLN A 89 14.43 -10.64 19.50
N VAL A 90 15.44 -11.48 19.39
CA VAL A 90 15.50 -12.82 19.96
C VAL A 90 16.80 -12.95 20.74
N ARG A 91 16.73 -13.47 21.97
CA ARG A 91 17.92 -13.77 22.78
C ARG A 91 17.81 -15.10 23.50
N ASP A 92 18.94 -15.78 23.69
CA ASP A 92 19.05 -17.02 24.49
C ASP A 92 19.93 -16.87 25.75
N GLY A 93 20.23 -15.63 26.14
CA GLY A 93 21.13 -15.29 27.24
C GLY A 93 22.61 -15.19 26.85
N THR A 94 23.01 -15.72 25.69
CA THR A 94 24.39 -15.60 25.16
C THR A 94 24.43 -14.75 23.90
N ILE A 95 23.46 -14.97 23.01
CA ILE A 95 23.33 -14.31 21.73
C ILE A 95 22.05 -13.47 21.74
N GLU A 96 22.14 -12.25 21.23
CA GLU A 96 20.99 -11.41 20.88
C GLU A 96 21.12 -11.03 19.40
N ASP A 97 20.08 -11.32 18.60
CA ASP A 97 19.97 -10.85 17.23
C ASP A 97 18.50 -10.51 16.95
N GLY A 98 18.25 -9.69 15.94
CA GLY A 98 16.91 -9.23 15.63
C GLY A 98 16.74 -8.92 14.15
N GLY A 99 15.54 -8.54 13.78
CA GLY A 99 15.20 -8.18 12.42
C GLY A 99 13.79 -7.65 12.27
N THR A 100 13.48 -7.10 11.10
CA THR A 100 12.12 -6.65 10.79
C THR A 100 11.18 -7.85 10.75
N LEU A 101 10.04 -7.72 11.43
CA LEU A 101 8.99 -8.73 11.43
C LEU A 101 8.18 -8.64 10.14
N SER A 102 8.17 -9.73 9.36
CA SER A 102 7.32 -9.87 8.18
C SER A 102 6.10 -10.73 8.49
N LEU A 103 4.92 -10.27 8.11
CA LEU A 103 3.64 -10.95 8.32
C LEU A 103 3.20 -11.52 6.97
N ILE A 104 3.03 -12.84 6.89
CA ILE A 104 2.85 -13.57 5.63
C ILE A 104 1.50 -14.30 5.65
N GLY A 105 0.65 -14.01 4.67
CA GLY A 105 -0.71 -14.55 4.59
C GLY A 105 -1.70 -13.76 5.43
N ASN A 106 -2.85 -14.36 5.72
CA ASN A 106 -3.93 -13.73 6.46
C ASN A 106 -3.84 -14.08 7.96
N ILE A 107 -2.91 -13.45 8.67
CA ILE A 107 -2.82 -13.63 10.13
C ILE A 107 -4.02 -12.96 10.79
N LEU A 108 -4.71 -13.71 11.62
CA LEU A 108 -5.95 -13.28 12.27
C LEU A 108 -5.76 -13.20 13.77
N ALA A 109 -6.31 -12.16 14.40
CA ALA A 109 -6.45 -12.10 15.85
C ALA A 109 -7.43 -13.17 16.35
N SER A 110 -7.35 -13.52 17.63
CA SER A 110 -8.22 -14.51 18.27
C SER A 110 -9.70 -14.19 18.11
N SER A 111 -10.07 -12.91 18.10
CA SER A 111 -11.47 -12.45 17.93
C SER A 111 -12.09 -12.83 16.58
N ALA A 112 -11.27 -13.13 15.56
CA ALA A 112 -11.75 -13.59 14.27
C ALA A 112 -12.12 -15.08 14.24
N GLY A 113 -11.84 -15.81 15.32
CA GLY A 113 -12.12 -17.26 15.45
C GLY A 113 -13.60 -17.62 15.53
N GLY A 114 -14.49 -16.64 15.67
CA GLY A 114 -15.92 -16.86 15.74
C GLY A 114 -16.28 -17.62 17.01
N ASP A 115 -16.31 -16.91 18.14
CA ASP A 115 -16.91 -17.46 19.35
C ASP A 115 -18.44 -17.27 19.29
N SER A 116 -19.17 -18.36 19.05
CA SER A 116 -20.63 -18.38 19.13
C SER A 116 -21.14 -18.48 20.57
N SER A 117 -20.27 -18.55 21.58
CA SER A 117 -20.65 -18.49 23.00
C SER A 117 -20.75 -17.06 23.51
N ARG A 118 -21.46 -16.20 22.78
CA ARG A 118 -21.95 -14.96 23.40
C ARG A 118 -23.08 -15.35 24.35
N GLU A 119 -22.95 -15.01 25.63
CA GLU A 119 -24.15 -14.77 26.43
C GLU A 119 -24.98 -13.77 25.65
N THR A 120 -26.25 -14.10 25.42
CA THR A 120 -27.19 -13.27 24.69
C THR A 120 -27.40 -11.98 25.49
N GLU A 121 -26.52 -11.00 25.34
CA GLU A 121 -26.79 -9.64 25.78
C GLU A 121 -27.82 -9.06 24.82
N VAL A 122 -29.08 -9.38 25.09
CA VAL A 122 -30.23 -8.68 24.50
C VAL A 122 -30.22 -7.29 25.12
N ARG A 123 -29.58 -6.33 24.45
CA ARG A 123 -29.92 -4.93 24.68
C ARG A 123 -31.25 -4.67 24.01
N GLU A 124 -32.29 -4.53 24.82
CA GLU A 124 -33.58 -3.99 24.39
C GLU A 124 -33.33 -2.55 23.93
N VAL A 125 -33.40 -2.32 22.62
CA VAL A 125 -33.39 -0.97 22.07
C VAL A 125 -34.79 -0.41 22.27
N THR A 126 -35.02 0.17 23.45
CA THR A 126 -36.22 1.00 23.66
C THR A 126 -36.10 2.19 22.73
N GLN A 127 -36.91 2.19 21.66
CA GLN A 127 -37.12 3.38 20.86
C GLN A 127 -37.68 4.46 21.80
N PRO A 128 -37.15 5.69 21.81
CA PRO A 128 -37.77 6.76 22.56
C PRO A 128 -39.19 6.94 21.98
N VAL A 129 -40.19 6.74 22.84
CA VAL A 129 -41.56 7.16 22.54
C VAL A 129 -41.50 8.67 22.40
N ILE A 130 -41.64 9.15 21.17
CA ILE A 130 -41.87 10.56 20.89
C ILE A 130 -43.32 10.80 21.29
N ASP A 131 -43.54 11.25 22.52
CA ASP A 131 -44.81 11.87 22.88
C ASP A 131 -44.94 13.15 22.05
N GLU A 132 -45.84 13.13 21.07
CA GLU A 132 -46.20 14.28 20.25
C GLU A 132 -47.04 15.24 21.10
N GLU A 133 -46.40 15.91 22.05
CA GLU A 133 -47.01 17.01 22.79
C GLU A 133 -47.03 18.25 21.88
N LEU A 134 -48.23 18.60 21.42
CA LEU A 134 -48.51 19.80 20.62
C LEU A 134 -47.93 21.03 21.33
N PRO A 135 -47.10 21.86 20.67
CA PRO A 135 -46.55 23.05 21.31
C PRO A 135 -47.66 24.07 21.58
N PRO A 136 -47.77 24.62 22.81
CA PRO A 136 -48.68 25.72 23.08
C PRO A 136 -48.24 27.01 22.38
N LEU A 137 -49.25 27.78 21.97
CA LEU A 137 -49.22 29.05 21.27
C LEU A 137 -48.31 30.09 22.00
N VAL A 138 -47.46 30.76 21.22
CA VAL A 138 -46.46 31.76 21.65
C VAL A 138 -47.13 33.05 22.16
N GLU A 139 -46.68 33.56 23.31
CA GLU A 139 -46.75 34.99 23.65
C GLU A 139 -45.33 35.60 23.65
N PRO A 140 -45.13 36.80 23.07
CA PRO A 140 -43.81 37.40 22.89
C PRO A 140 -43.32 38.10 24.16
N VAL A 141 -42.10 37.81 24.60
CA VAL A 141 -41.39 38.60 25.61
C VAL A 141 -40.15 39.22 24.98
N ASP A 142 -40.12 40.54 25.02
CA ASP A 142 -39.05 41.42 24.59
C ASP A 142 -37.67 41.00 25.14
N ILE A 143 -36.69 40.89 24.25
CA ILE A 143 -35.27 40.89 24.65
C ILE A 143 -34.64 42.16 24.09
N ALA A 144 -34.30 43.02 25.03
CA ALA A 144 -33.61 44.27 24.85
C ALA A 144 -32.21 44.09 24.22
N VAL A 145 -31.88 45.09 23.42
CA VAL A 145 -30.60 45.43 22.79
C VAL A 145 -29.43 45.45 23.78
N ASN A 146 -28.29 44.84 23.42
CA ASN A 146 -26.99 45.54 23.41
C ASN A 146 -25.94 44.75 22.61
N PRO A 147 -25.23 45.38 21.64
CA PRO A 147 -24.09 44.78 20.95
C PRO A 147 -22.79 45.17 21.67
N GLU A 148 -21.86 44.22 21.81
CA GLU A 148 -20.48 44.56 22.16
C GLU A 148 -19.51 43.90 21.18
N VAL A 149 -18.80 44.80 20.51
CA VAL A 149 -17.81 44.59 19.46
C VAL A 149 -16.45 44.53 20.14
N GLU A 150 -15.69 43.46 19.95
CA GLU A 150 -14.23 43.51 20.06
C GLU A 150 -13.57 42.60 19.02
N THR A 151 -13.10 43.24 17.94
CA THR A 151 -11.83 42.91 17.24
C THR A 151 -10.74 43.78 17.87
N PRO A 152 -9.45 43.40 17.94
CA PRO A 152 -8.61 42.88 16.84
C PRO A 152 -7.66 41.76 17.33
N THR A 153 -6.81 41.07 16.56
CA THR A 153 -5.69 41.56 15.75
C THR A 153 -5.11 40.37 15.00
N VAL A 154 -4.96 40.55 13.68
CA VAL A 154 -4.13 39.72 12.80
C VAL A 154 -2.69 40.15 13.02
N GLU A 155 -1.80 39.23 13.39
CA GLU A 155 -0.36 39.46 13.35
C GLU A 155 0.27 38.45 12.40
N SER A 156 0.72 38.97 11.25
CA SER A 156 1.61 38.30 10.30
C SER A 156 3.03 38.76 10.60
N PRO A 157 4.04 37.88 10.67
CA PRO A 157 5.42 38.31 10.52
C PRO A 157 5.85 38.26 9.07
N ILE A 158 6.37 39.41 8.64
CA ILE A 158 6.97 39.76 7.36
C ILE A 158 8.41 39.20 7.29
N ILE A 159 8.72 38.53 6.18
CA ILE A 159 9.95 38.55 5.34
C ILE A 159 11.31 38.63 6.05
N GLU A 160 12.19 37.64 5.76
CA GLU A 160 13.59 37.93 5.42
C GLU A 160 14.13 36.93 4.39
N GLU A 161 14.38 37.45 3.20
CA GLU A 161 15.09 36.83 2.08
C GLU A 161 16.60 37.07 2.27
N PRO A 162 17.47 36.09 2.01
CA PRO A 162 18.81 36.41 1.56
C PRO A 162 18.99 35.99 0.10
N VAL A 163 18.98 37.01 -0.75
CA VAL A 163 19.59 37.05 -2.09
C VAL A 163 21.08 36.75 -1.96
N VAL A 164 21.58 35.64 -2.52
CA VAL A 164 23.00 35.56 -2.92
C VAL A 164 23.20 34.69 -4.18
N ILE A 165 23.24 35.38 -5.33
CA ILE A 165 24.18 35.24 -6.45
C ILE A 165 24.35 33.86 -7.13
N SER A 166 23.72 33.73 -8.30
CA SER A 166 24.16 32.82 -9.37
C SER A 166 25.52 33.24 -9.95
N PRO A 167 26.43 32.30 -10.26
CA PRO A 167 27.33 32.48 -11.38
C PRO A 167 26.76 31.77 -12.61
N THR A 168 26.35 32.60 -13.56
CA THR A 168 26.37 32.37 -15.00
C THR A 168 27.39 31.31 -15.42
N VAL A 169 26.90 30.22 -16.02
CA VAL A 169 27.71 29.42 -16.95
C VAL A 169 27.10 29.58 -18.34
N GLU A 170 27.96 30.13 -19.18
CA GLU A 170 27.81 30.54 -20.57
C GLU A 170 27.21 29.45 -21.49
N PRO A 171 26.35 29.80 -22.45
CA PRO A 171 25.80 28.86 -23.41
C PRO A 171 26.83 28.54 -24.50
N GLN A 172 27.36 27.30 -24.51
CA GLN A 172 28.17 26.79 -25.60
C GLN A 172 27.31 26.40 -26.80
N VAL A 173 27.74 26.89 -27.96
CA VAL A 173 27.03 26.93 -29.24
C VAL A 173 27.52 25.82 -30.18
N LYS A 174 26.57 25.14 -30.83
CA LYS A 174 26.61 24.42 -32.13
C LYS A 174 27.40 23.10 -32.27
N LYS A 175 26.71 22.09 -32.85
CA LYS A 175 26.91 21.75 -34.28
C LYS A 175 25.74 20.98 -34.89
N LYS A 176 25.24 21.51 -36.02
CA LYS A 176 24.36 20.84 -36.99
C LYS A 176 25.17 19.75 -37.70
N SER A 177 24.59 18.55 -37.89
CA SER A 177 25.08 17.59 -38.86
C SER A 177 23.93 17.04 -39.72
N LYS A 178 24.18 16.98 -41.02
CA LYS A 178 23.25 16.65 -42.10
C LYS A 178 23.09 15.13 -42.22
N VAL A 179 22.08 14.55 -41.58
CA VAL A 179 21.69 13.14 -41.77
C VAL A 179 20.24 13.03 -42.26
N GLY A 180 19.82 14.01 -43.06
CA GLY A 180 18.43 14.19 -43.51
C GLY A 180 18.01 13.45 -44.78
N LEU A 181 18.78 12.49 -45.30
CA LEU A 181 18.44 11.85 -46.59
C LEU A 181 18.26 10.31 -46.53
N ILE A 182 18.56 9.67 -45.40
CA ILE A 182 18.38 8.19 -45.24
C ILE A 182 17.13 7.87 -44.40
N ILE A 183 16.65 8.81 -43.57
CA ILE A 183 15.45 8.62 -42.72
C ILE A 183 14.15 8.63 -43.54
N GLY A 184 14.11 9.34 -44.68
CA GLY A 184 12.89 9.46 -45.50
C GLY A 184 12.44 8.17 -46.19
N LEU A 185 13.38 7.33 -46.65
CA LEU A 185 13.05 6.06 -47.33
C LEU A 185 12.65 4.97 -46.32
N LEU A 186 13.25 4.99 -45.13
CA LEU A 186 12.98 4.02 -44.06
C LEU A 186 11.64 4.30 -43.34
N LEU A 187 11.25 5.58 -43.23
CA LEU A 187 9.92 5.96 -42.73
C LEU A 187 8.79 5.54 -43.70
N LEU A 188 9.02 5.63 -45.01
CA LEU A 188 8.01 5.30 -46.02
C LEU A 188 7.75 3.79 -46.13
N LEU A 189 8.78 2.96 -45.91
CA LEU A 189 8.63 1.49 -45.82
C LEU A 189 7.96 1.03 -44.52
N LEU A 190 8.16 1.72 -43.40
CA LEU A 190 7.50 1.41 -42.12
C LEU A 190 6.01 1.75 -42.12
N ILE A 191 5.60 2.82 -42.81
CA ILE A 191 4.18 3.22 -42.93
C ILE A 191 3.41 2.23 -43.83
N ALA A 192 4.02 1.70 -44.89
CA ALA A 192 3.41 0.67 -45.73
C ALA A 192 3.28 -0.70 -45.01
N GLY A 193 4.24 -1.05 -44.14
CA GLY A 193 4.18 -2.27 -43.32
C GLY A 193 3.10 -2.21 -42.22
N ALA A 194 2.89 -1.04 -41.61
CA ALA A 194 1.87 -0.86 -40.56
C ALA A 194 0.43 -0.95 -41.09
N ALA A 195 0.16 -0.49 -42.32
CA ALA A 195 -1.17 -0.55 -42.94
C ALA A 195 -1.59 -2.00 -43.27
N ALA A 196 -0.66 -2.86 -43.67
CA ALA A 196 -0.95 -4.27 -43.96
C ALA A 196 -1.15 -5.11 -42.68
N TYR A 197 -0.44 -4.81 -41.59
CA TYR A 197 -0.59 -5.51 -40.32
C TYR A 197 -1.92 -5.17 -39.63
N PHE A 198 -2.35 -3.90 -39.70
CA PHE A 198 -3.61 -3.48 -39.08
C PHE A 198 -4.86 -3.97 -39.83
N LEU A 199 -4.77 -4.16 -41.15
CA LEU A 199 -5.90 -4.64 -41.96
C LEU A 199 -6.06 -6.17 -42.01
N LEU A 200 -5.00 -6.95 -41.69
CA LEU A 200 -5.10 -8.41 -41.57
C LEU A 200 -5.25 -8.91 -40.13
N GLY A 201 -5.01 -8.08 -39.11
CA GLY A 201 -5.24 -8.40 -37.69
C GLY A 201 -6.72 -8.40 -37.27
N ASN A 202 -7.62 -7.85 -38.08
CA ASN A 202 -9.05 -7.68 -37.75
C ASN A 202 -9.98 -8.76 -38.33
N LYS A 203 -9.53 -10.02 -38.38
CA LYS A 203 -10.49 -11.14 -38.42
C LYS A 203 -10.78 -11.61 -36.99
N SER A 204 -11.53 -10.79 -36.26
CA SER A 204 -12.22 -11.25 -35.06
C SER A 204 -13.22 -12.31 -35.46
N SER A 205 -12.94 -13.56 -35.12
CA SER A 205 -13.95 -14.60 -35.02
C SER A 205 -15.05 -14.10 -34.10
N THR A 206 -16.23 -13.89 -34.67
CA THR A 206 -17.50 -13.80 -33.95
C THR A 206 -17.71 -15.13 -33.22
N ALA A 207 -17.23 -15.22 -31.99
CA ALA A 207 -17.76 -16.13 -31.00
C ALA A 207 -18.69 -15.29 -30.12
N THR A 208 -19.98 -15.63 -30.17
CA THR A 208 -21.01 -15.18 -29.26
C THR A 208 -20.60 -15.53 -27.84
N SER A 209 -20.01 -14.58 -27.11
CA SER A 209 -19.98 -14.57 -25.65
C SER A 209 -21.04 -13.59 -25.19
N THR A 210 -22.05 -14.15 -24.53
CA THR A 210 -22.97 -13.52 -23.58
C THR A 210 -22.32 -12.34 -22.84
N PRO A 211 -23.08 -11.27 -22.54
CA PRO A 211 -22.53 -10.10 -21.86
C PRO A 211 -22.17 -10.50 -20.43
N ILE A 212 -20.88 -10.69 -20.18
CA ILE A 212 -20.36 -10.60 -18.82
C ILE A 212 -20.48 -9.12 -18.44
N VAL A 213 -21.47 -8.82 -17.62
CA VAL A 213 -21.62 -7.51 -17.00
C VAL A 213 -20.28 -7.17 -16.35
N SER A 214 -19.76 -6.01 -16.70
CA SER A 214 -18.51 -5.43 -16.25
C SER A 214 -18.52 -5.22 -14.73
N GLU A 215 -18.04 -6.20 -13.96
CA GLU A 215 -17.98 -6.14 -12.49
C GLU A 215 -16.90 -5.17 -11.94
N CYS A 216 -16.15 -4.52 -12.82
CA CYS A 216 -15.23 -3.42 -12.50
C CYS A 216 -15.20 -2.40 -13.66
N SER A 217 -16.33 -1.75 -13.95
CA SER A 217 -16.37 -0.64 -14.93
C SER A 217 -16.12 0.68 -14.20
N VAL A 218 -15.10 1.43 -14.62
CA VAL A 218 -14.74 2.73 -14.00
C VAL A 218 -15.84 3.80 -14.21
N ALA A 219 -16.71 3.61 -15.19
CA ALA A 219 -17.72 4.58 -15.61
C ALA A 219 -18.87 4.81 -14.60
N SER A 220 -18.98 3.99 -13.55
CA SER A 220 -20.20 3.93 -12.72
C SER A 220 -20.03 4.41 -11.27
N SER A 221 -18.82 4.77 -10.82
CA SER A 221 -18.57 5.04 -9.39
C SER A 221 -18.39 6.51 -9.06
N THR A 222 -19.32 7.07 -8.28
CA THR A 222 -19.15 8.34 -7.55
C THR A 222 -18.28 8.16 -6.30
N ASP A 223 -18.22 6.93 -5.77
CA ASP A 223 -17.34 6.54 -4.66
C ASP A 223 -16.20 5.64 -5.18
N GLU A 224 -15.02 6.26 -5.31
CA GLU A 224 -13.81 5.62 -5.84
C GLU A 224 -13.27 4.53 -4.91
N LEU A 225 -13.47 4.65 -3.59
CA LEU A 225 -12.94 3.69 -2.62
C LEU A 225 -13.81 2.44 -2.59
N ALA A 226 -15.14 2.61 -2.54
CA ALA A 226 -16.09 1.51 -2.60
C ALA A 226 -15.94 0.72 -3.91
N PHE A 227 -15.67 1.42 -5.03
CA PHE A 227 -15.37 0.78 -6.30
C PHE A 227 -14.13 -0.10 -6.24
N ILE A 228 -13.00 0.42 -5.75
CA ILE A 228 -11.75 -0.34 -5.65
C ILE A 228 -11.95 -1.56 -4.74
N GLN A 229 -12.63 -1.41 -3.61
CA GLN A 229 -12.90 -2.51 -2.68
C GLN A 229 -13.76 -3.60 -3.32
N SER A 230 -14.85 -3.22 -4.00
CA SER A 230 -15.71 -4.16 -4.71
C SER A 230 -14.94 -4.90 -5.82
N CYS A 231 -14.17 -4.16 -6.61
CA CYS A 231 -13.39 -4.72 -7.70
C CYS A 231 -12.29 -5.68 -7.23
N LEU A 232 -11.58 -5.35 -6.15
CA LEU A 232 -10.51 -6.20 -5.64
C LEU A 232 -11.04 -7.48 -4.98
N LYS A 233 -12.28 -7.47 -4.48
CA LYS A 233 -12.93 -8.64 -3.89
C LYS A 233 -13.15 -9.78 -4.89
N THR A 234 -13.33 -9.47 -6.18
CA THR A 234 -13.50 -10.47 -7.25
C THR A 234 -12.17 -11.08 -7.72
N LYS A 235 -11.04 -10.63 -7.16
CA LYS A 235 -9.68 -11.10 -7.48
C LYS A 235 -9.40 -11.13 -9.00
N PRO A 236 -9.50 -9.97 -9.68
CA PRO A 236 -9.22 -9.88 -11.11
C PRO A 236 -7.78 -10.29 -11.41
N ASN A 237 -7.55 -10.91 -12.57
CA ASN A 237 -6.20 -11.20 -13.06
C ASN A 237 -5.46 -9.90 -13.46
N SER A 238 -4.14 -9.99 -13.62
CA SER A 238 -3.28 -8.85 -13.95
C SER A 238 -3.75 -8.07 -15.18
N GLN A 239 -4.16 -8.79 -16.23
CA GLN A 239 -4.60 -8.19 -17.48
C GLN A 239 -5.85 -7.33 -17.27
N ARG A 240 -6.85 -7.86 -16.54
CA ARG A 240 -8.06 -7.10 -16.24
C ARG A 240 -7.78 -5.88 -15.36
N VAL A 241 -6.86 -6.01 -14.39
CA VAL A 241 -6.42 -4.87 -13.58
C VAL A 241 -5.79 -3.77 -14.45
N LEU A 242 -4.91 -4.13 -15.40
CA LEU A 242 -4.28 -3.16 -16.30
C LEU A 242 -5.30 -2.44 -17.19
N GLU A 243 -6.33 -3.15 -17.66
CA GLU A 243 -7.44 -2.54 -18.42
C GLU A 243 -8.20 -1.52 -17.58
N ILE A 244 -8.56 -1.86 -16.35
CA ILE A 244 -9.26 -0.95 -15.43
C ILE A 244 -8.39 0.27 -15.12
N ILE A 245 -7.09 0.08 -14.94
CA ILE A 245 -6.17 1.20 -14.73
C ILE A 245 -6.10 2.09 -15.98
N ALA A 246 -6.08 1.51 -17.18
CA ALA A 246 -6.11 2.27 -18.43
C ALA A 246 -7.43 3.06 -18.57
N GLU A 247 -8.58 2.45 -18.25
CA GLU A 247 -9.88 3.12 -18.19
C GLU A 247 -9.87 4.28 -17.18
N ALA A 248 -9.33 4.06 -15.97
CA ALA A 248 -9.20 5.09 -14.93
C ALA A 248 -8.31 6.24 -15.37
N LYS A 249 -7.16 5.96 -15.99
CA LYS A 249 -6.28 6.98 -16.57
C LYS A 249 -7.00 7.78 -17.67
N ALA A 250 -7.73 7.12 -18.56
CA ALA A 250 -8.49 7.79 -19.61
C ALA A 250 -9.60 8.70 -19.06
N ALA A 251 -10.20 8.30 -17.93
CA ALA A 251 -11.20 9.08 -17.21
C ALA A 251 -10.61 10.14 -16.25
N ASN A 252 -9.29 10.35 -16.24
CA ASN A 252 -8.57 11.20 -15.27
C ASN A 252 -8.81 10.85 -13.80
N LYS A 253 -9.15 9.59 -13.52
CA LYS A 253 -9.31 9.02 -12.18
C LYS A 253 -7.98 8.52 -11.64
N CYS A 254 -7.03 9.44 -11.47
CA CYS A 254 -5.65 9.10 -11.14
C CYS A 254 -5.48 8.43 -9.77
N SER A 255 -6.30 8.80 -8.79
CA SER A 255 -6.41 8.14 -7.48
C SER A 255 -6.69 6.64 -7.60
N ILE A 256 -7.62 6.25 -8.48
CA ILE A 256 -7.99 4.85 -8.74
C ILE A 256 -6.82 4.12 -9.38
N ALA A 257 -6.23 4.70 -10.42
CA ALA A 257 -5.07 4.11 -11.11
C ALA A 257 -3.89 3.88 -10.14
N GLN A 258 -3.52 4.90 -9.36
CA GLN A 258 -2.42 4.85 -8.39
C GLN A 258 -2.66 3.77 -7.32
N ARG A 259 -3.87 3.71 -6.75
CA ARG A 259 -4.22 2.73 -5.71
C ARG A 259 -4.25 1.31 -6.25
N LEU A 260 -4.82 1.08 -7.43
CA LEU A 260 -4.85 -0.23 -8.06
C LEU A 260 -3.44 -0.73 -8.37
N TYR A 261 -2.60 0.11 -8.96
CA TYR A 261 -1.19 -0.21 -9.19
C TYR A 261 -0.47 -0.58 -7.89
N ALA A 262 -0.53 0.29 -6.87
CA ALA A 262 0.19 0.09 -5.61
C ALA A 262 -0.27 -1.18 -4.88
N HIS A 263 -1.59 -1.37 -4.74
CA HIS A 263 -2.15 -2.53 -4.03
C HIS A 263 -1.77 -3.85 -4.72
N GLN A 264 -1.88 -3.90 -6.05
CA GLN A 264 -1.62 -5.13 -6.80
C GLN A 264 -0.12 -5.44 -6.88
N ALA A 265 0.73 -4.43 -7.08
CA ALA A 265 2.18 -4.61 -7.05
C ALA A 265 2.66 -5.10 -5.68
N GLN A 266 2.20 -4.47 -4.59
CA GLN A 266 2.52 -4.89 -3.22
C GLN A 266 1.93 -6.27 -2.86
N GLY A 267 0.81 -6.64 -3.48
CA GLY A 267 0.19 -7.96 -3.36
C GLY A 267 0.92 -9.09 -4.09
N GLY A 268 2.10 -8.83 -4.67
CA GLY A 268 2.91 -9.83 -5.35
C GLY A 268 2.64 -9.97 -6.85
N ASN A 269 1.94 -9.00 -7.46
CA ASN A 269 1.73 -9.01 -8.91
C ASN A 269 2.92 -8.36 -9.66
N VAL A 270 3.84 -9.20 -10.15
CA VAL A 270 5.05 -8.74 -10.86
C VAL A 270 4.75 -7.93 -12.12
N GLU A 271 3.74 -8.33 -12.90
CA GLU A 271 3.37 -7.64 -14.14
C GLU A 271 2.89 -6.22 -13.85
N ILE A 272 2.08 -6.07 -12.81
CA ILE A 272 1.60 -4.76 -12.35
C ILE A 272 2.75 -3.93 -11.77
N ALA A 273 3.66 -4.52 -10.99
CA ALA A 273 4.83 -3.81 -10.46
C ALA A 273 5.73 -3.25 -11.57
N VAL A 274 6.00 -4.04 -12.61
CA VAL A 274 6.76 -3.60 -13.80
C VAL A 274 6.03 -2.52 -14.57
N ALA A 275 4.71 -2.67 -14.78
CA ALA A 275 3.92 -1.65 -15.45
C ALA A 275 3.90 -0.34 -14.66
N TYR A 276 3.82 -0.41 -13.33
CA TYR A 276 3.81 0.76 -12.47
C TYR A 276 5.16 1.50 -12.51
N ALA A 277 6.27 0.77 -12.48
CA ALA A 277 7.59 1.34 -12.62
C ALA A 277 7.75 2.14 -13.92
N LYS A 278 7.18 1.64 -15.02
CA LYS A 278 7.20 2.32 -16.31
C LYS A 278 6.41 3.63 -16.32
N GLU A 279 5.30 3.71 -15.59
CA GLU A 279 4.53 4.96 -15.45
C GLU A 279 5.40 6.07 -14.86
N TYR A 280 6.18 5.77 -13.81
CA TYR A 280 7.12 6.73 -13.23
C TYR A 280 8.37 6.94 -14.08
N GLN A 281 8.82 5.95 -14.86
CA GLN A 281 9.99 6.11 -15.73
C GLN A 281 9.72 7.10 -16.87
N VAL A 282 8.56 7.01 -17.52
CA VAL A 282 8.21 7.83 -18.69
C VAL A 282 7.41 9.08 -18.30
N GLY A 283 6.60 8.97 -17.25
CA GLY A 283 5.56 9.94 -16.93
C GLY A 283 4.30 9.72 -17.77
N SER A 284 3.15 10.00 -17.19
CA SER A 284 1.85 10.05 -17.86
C SER A 284 0.92 11.04 -17.14
N PRO A 285 -0.29 11.35 -17.66
CA PRO A 285 -1.18 12.33 -17.03
C PRO A 285 -1.50 12.06 -15.55
N CYS A 286 -1.45 10.80 -15.10
CA CYS A 286 -1.68 10.42 -13.71
C CYS A 286 -0.41 10.17 -12.89
N PHE A 287 0.77 10.22 -13.52
CA PHE A 287 2.05 9.89 -12.91
C PHE A 287 3.12 10.85 -13.40
N THR A 288 3.64 11.68 -12.50
CA THR A 288 4.81 12.50 -12.82
C THR A 288 6.02 11.59 -12.97
N ALA A 289 6.86 11.85 -13.98
CA ALA A 289 8.10 11.11 -14.15
C ALA A 289 8.98 11.28 -12.91
N ASP A 290 9.41 10.15 -12.33
CA ASP A 290 10.14 10.08 -11.08
C ASP A 290 11.07 8.86 -11.10
N LYS A 291 12.37 9.15 -11.15
CA LYS A 291 13.43 8.13 -11.25
C LYS A 291 13.47 7.23 -10.01
N GLU A 292 13.27 7.79 -8.82
CA GLU A 292 13.39 7.06 -7.56
C GLU A 292 12.20 6.12 -7.38
N ASN A 293 10.99 6.60 -7.68
CA ASN A 293 9.79 5.78 -7.68
C ASN A 293 9.85 4.66 -8.74
N ALA A 294 10.35 4.95 -9.94
CA ALA A 294 10.55 3.93 -10.97
C ALA A 294 11.53 2.84 -10.51
N ILE A 295 12.65 3.22 -9.89
CA ILE A 295 13.63 2.28 -9.31
C ILE A 295 12.94 1.41 -8.23
N TYR A 296 12.21 2.02 -7.30
CA TYR A 296 11.53 1.31 -6.22
C TYR A 296 10.57 0.23 -6.74
N TRP A 297 9.76 0.54 -7.75
CA TRP A 297 8.80 -0.42 -8.30
C TRP A 297 9.44 -1.52 -9.13
N TYR A 298 10.55 -1.24 -9.83
CA TYR A 298 11.32 -2.31 -10.47
C TYR A 298 12.02 -3.21 -9.45
N GLU A 299 12.55 -2.66 -8.36
CA GLU A 299 13.12 -3.47 -7.27
C GLU A 299 12.05 -4.30 -6.57
N THR A 300 10.84 -3.76 -6.42
CA THR A 300 9.66 -4.50 -5.96
C THR A 300 9.35 -5.67 -6.91
N ALA A 301 9.34 -5.46 -8.22
CA ALA A 301 9.15 -6.53 -9.20
C ALA A 301 10.22 -7.63 -9.08
N LEU A 302 11.49 -7.26 -8.90
CA LEU A 302 12.58 -8.22 -8.71
C LEU A 302 12.54 -8.95 -7.37
N SER A 303 11.93 -8.35 -6.33
CA SER A 303 11.70 -9.05 -5.07
C SER A 303 10.65 -10.16 -5.18
N ILE A 304 9.73 -10.03 -6.14
CA ILE A 304 8.68 -11.01 -6.46
C ILE A 304 9.23 -12.06 -7.43
N ASP A 305 9.87 -11.62 -8.52
CA ASP A 305 10.51 -12.46 -9.54
C ASP A 305 11.94 -11.95 -9.82
N PRO A 306 12.97 -12.56 -9.19
CA PRO A 306 14.37 -12.17 -9.39
C PRO A 306 14.88 -12.35 -10.82
N ASN A 307 14.18 -13.11 -11.66
CA ASN A 307 14.55 -13.39 -13.05
C ASN A 307 13.81 -12.52 -14.06
N ASN A 308 13.04 -11.52 -13.60
CA ASN A 308 12.30 -10.65 -14.50
C ASN A 308 13.22 -9.75 -15.34
N GLU A 309 13.42 -10.10 -16.61
CA GLU A 309 14.34 -9.40 -17.51
C GLU A 309 13.90 -7.96 -17.81
N VAL A 310 12.58 -7.68 -17.81
CA VAL A 310 12.06 -6.33 -18.03
C VAL A 310 12.43 -5.42 -16.85
N ALA A 311 12.28 -5.91 -15.62
CA ALA A 311 12.64 -5.16 -14.43
C ALA A 311 14.15 -4.92 -14.31
N LYS A 312 14.97 -5.95 -14.59
CA LYS A 312 16.45 -5.80 -14.62
C LYS A 312 16.88 -4.75 -15.63
N LYS A 313 16.33 -4.78 -16.85
CA LYS A 313 16.64 -3.81 -17.90
C LYS A 313 16.20 -2.39 -17.50
N GLY A 314 15.00 -2.23 -16.98
CA GLY A 314 14.49 -0.94 -16.51
C GLY A 314 15.39 -0.32 -15.43
N LEU A 315 15.83 -1.11 -14.45
CA LEU A 315 16.79 -0.65 -13.44
C LEU A 315 18.14 -0.28 -14.02
N ALA A 316 18.66 -1.06 -14.96
CA ALA A 316 19.93 -0.76 -15.59
C ALA A 316 19.88 0.52 -16.44
N GLU A 317 18.74 0.86 -17.03
CA GLU A 317 18.53 2.12 -17.74
C GLU A 317 18.45 3.31 -16.77
N LEU A 318 17.77 3.14 -15.64
CA LEU A 318 17.62 4.19 -14.63
C LEU A 318 18.89 4.42 -13.81
N LYS A 319 19.72 3.41 -13.57
CA LYS A 319 20.97 3.54 -12.77
C LYS A 319 22.17 4.06 -13.59
N LYS A 320 21.97 4.39 -14.86
CA LYS A 320 22.94 5.15 -15.67
C LYS A 320 22.82 6.65 -15.39
#